data_AF-A0A7J6KZU0-F1
#
_entry.id   AF-A0A7J6KZU0-F1
#
_cell.length_a   1.000
_cell.length_b   1.000
_cell.length_c   1.000
_cell.angle_alpha   90.00
_cell.angle_beta   90.00
_cell.angle_gamma   90.00
#
_symmetry.space_group_name_H-M   'P 1'
#
loop_
_entity.id
_entity.type
_entity.pdbx_description
1 polymer ?
#
loop_
_entity_poly.entity_id
_entity_poly.type
_entity_poly.pdbx_seq_one_letter_code
_entity_poly.pdbx_strand_id
1 'polypeptide(L)'
;MSAKTQYDICDGKYTLYADKPELAIAAKYNINDKTYIKGTISDNMKARALVSYICGGGVTANVGISINPKAANKSKSDHDTFKMGTKFIFSS
;
A
#
# COMPACT_ATOMS: atom_id res chain seq x y z
N MET A 1 20.08 21.57 -2.83
CA MET A 1 19.53 21.98 -1.53
C MET A 1 18.05 21.61 -1.52
N SER A 2 17.65 20.61 -0.73
CA SER A 2 16.26 20.14 -0.67
C SER A 2 15.49 20.94 0.37
N ALA A 3 14.42 21.61 -0.05
CA ALA A 3 13.50 22.28 0.87
C ALA A 3 12.72 21.23 1.69
N LYS A 4 12.62 21.44 3.00
CA LYS A 4 11.76 20.66 3.89
C LYS A 4 10.49 21.47 4.10
N THR A 5 9.35 20.96 3.64
CA THR A 5 8.05 21.48 4.03
C THR A 5 7.42 20.51 5.00
N GLN A 6 7.17 20.99 6.21
CA GLN A 6 6.57 20.24 7.31
C GLN A 6 5.07 20.54 7.33
N TYR A 7 4.23 19.51 7.22
CA TYR A 7 2.79 19.63 7.40
C TYR A 7 2.41 18.92 8.70
N ASP A 8 1.93 19.68 9.68
CA ASP A 8 1.28 19.15 10.87
C ASP A 8 -0.20 18.96 10.56
N ILE A 9 -0.59 17.72 10.30
CA ILE A 9 -1.99 17.30 10.31
C ILE A 9 -2.08 16.28 11.45
N CYS A 10 -2.95 16.57 12.41
CA CYS A 10 -3.14 15.86 13.67
C CYS A 10 -2.77 14.37 13.64
N ASP A 11 -1.77 14.02 14.45
CA ASP A 11 -1.51 12.70 15.03
C ASP A 11 -0.90 11.58 14.16
N GLY A 12 0.14 11.89 13.38
CA GLY A 12 1.07 10.85 12.90
C GLY A 12 2.17 11.37 11.96
N LYS A 13 3.44 11.33 12.39
CA LYS A 13 4.60 11.74 11.56
C LYS A 13 4.87 10.67 10.49
N TYR A 14 4.48 10.94 9.24
CA TYR A 14 4.93 10.15 8.09
C TYR A 14 6.07 10.88 7.38
N THR A 15 7.25 10.26 7.30
CA THR A 15 8.36 10.75 6.46
C THR A 15 8.34 9.98 5.14
N LEU A 16 8.02 10.68 4.04
CA LEU A 16 8.05 10.12 2.70
C LEU A 16 9.40 10.48 2.05
N TYR A 17 10.19 9.46 1.73
CA TYR A 17 11.38 9.60 0.87
C TYR A 17 11.07 8.97 -0.50
N ALA A 18 10.85 9.78 -1.53
CA ALA A 18 10.83 9.33 -2.93
C ALA A 18 11.06 10.51 -3.90
N ASP A 19 11.88 10.29 -4.94
CA ASP A 19 12.36 11.30 -5.91
C ASP A 19 11.29 11.96 -6.80
N LYS A 20 10.02 11.57 -6.65
CA LYS A 20 8.83 12.38 -6.97
C LYS A 20 7.77 11.97 -5.96
N PRO A 21 7.23 12.89 -5.13
CA PRO A 21 6.15 12.53 -4.24
C PRO A 21 4.92 12.19 -5.09
N GLU A 22 4.59 10.91 -5.17
CA GLU A 22 3.33 10.42 -5.73
C GLU A 22 2.26 10.71 -4.68
N LEU A 23 1.32 11.60 -4.99
CA LEU A 23 0.22 11.89 -4.06
C LEU A 23 -0.68 10.66 -4.01
N ALA A 24 -1.05 10.24 -2.80
CA ALA A 24 -1.95 9.11 -2.61
C ALA A 24 -2.91 9.35 -1.46
N ILE A 25 -4.16 8.95 -1.66
CA ILE A 25 -5.15 8.83 -0.59
C ILE A 25 -5.03 7.42 -0.06
N ALA A 26 -4.85 7.29 1.25
CA ALA A 26 -4.73 6.01 1.94
C ALA A 26 -5.81 5.87 3.01
N ALA A 27 -6.34 4.67 3.16
CA ALA A 27 -7.24 4.31 4.24
C ALA A 27 -6.79 3.01 4.88
N LYS A 28 -6.94 2.92 6.20
CA LYS A 28 -6.78 1.69 6.97
C LYS A 28 -8.07 1.45 7.76
N TYR A 29 -8.58 0.23 7.68
CA TYR A 29 -9.71 -0.23 8.47
C TYR A 29 -9.29 -1.44 9.29
N ASN A 30 -9.37 -1.35 10.61
CA ASN A 30 -9.18 -2.50 11.50
C ASN A 30 -10.52 -3.21 11.65
N ILE A 31 -10.61 -4.46 11.20
CA ILE A 31 -11.81 -5.29 11.37
C ILE A 31 -11.86 -5.79 12.82
N ASN A 32 -10.70 -6.17 13.36
CA ASN A 32 -10.48 -6.55 14.75
C ASN A 32 -8.98 -6.45 15.08
N ASP A 33 -8.57 -6.91 16.25
CA ASP A 33 -7.17 -6.82 16.72
C ASP A 33 -6.17 -7.62 15.89
N LYS A 34 -6.63 -8.60 15.10
CA LYS A 34 -5.80 -9.48 14.28
C LYS A 34 -5.91 -9.19 12.78
N THR A 35 -6.95 -8.52 12.34
CA THR A 35 -7.27 -8.35 10.93
C THR A 35 -7.44 -6.87 10.57
N TYR A 36 -6.72 -6.42 9.55
CA TYR A 36 -6.92 -5.10 8.98
C TYR A 36 -6.84 -5.09 7.45
N ILE A 37 -7.49 -4.10 6.87
CA ILE A 37 -7.44 -3.80 5.44
C ILE A 37 -6.77 -2.44 5.25
N LYS A 38 -5.85 -2.34 4.29
CA LYS A 38 -5.27 -1.07 3.83
C LYS A 38 -5.55 -0.90 2.36
N GLY A 39 -5.94 0.30 1.96
CA GLY A 39 -6.14 0.69 0.57
C GLY A 39 -5.40 1.98 0.25
N THR A 40 -4.85 2.09 -0.95
CA THR A 40 -4.27 3.33 -1.47
C THR A 40 -4.69 3.56 -2.91
N ILE A 41 -5.04 4.80 -3.25
CA ILE A 41 -5.21 5.25 -4.63
C ILE A 41 -4.26 6.43 -4.82
N SER A 42 -3.36 6.34 -5.79
CA SER A 42 -2.45 7.43 -6.13
C SER A 42 -2.95 8.29 -7.29
N ASP A 43 -2.39 9.49 -7.43
CA ASP A 43 -2.64 10.47 -8.49
C ASP A 43 -2.39 9.94 -9.91
N ASN A 44 -1.60 8.89 -10.05
CA ASN A 44 -1.41 8.18 -11.31
C ASN A 44 -2.45 7.07 -11.56
N MET A 45 -3.52 7.03 -10.76
CA MET A 45 -4.62 6.08 -10.79
C MET A 45 -4.23 4.64 -10.45
N LYS A 46 -3.05 4.41 -9.85
CA LYS A 46 -2.69 3.09 -9.35
C LYS A 46 -3.43 2.83 -8.04
N ALA A 47 -4.22 1.77 -8.04
CA ALA A 47 -4.90 1.29 -6.83
C ALA A 47 -4.10 0.13 -6.22
N ARG A 48 -4.04 0.08 -4.89
CA ARG A 48 -3.51 -1.06 -4.13
C ARG A 48 -4.44 -1.37 -2.98
N ALA A 49 -4.63 -2.65 -2.69
CA ALA A 49 -5.30 -3.11 -1.49
C ALA A 49 -4.49 -4.23 -0.85
N LEU A 50 -4.50 -4.27 0.49
CA LEU A 50 -3.80 -5.25 1.30
C LEU A 50 -4.71 -5.70 2.44
N VAL A 51 -4.93 -7.00 2.55
CA VAL A 51 -5.55 -7.62 3.72
C VAL A 51 -4.44 -8.28 4.52
N SER A 52 -4.38 -7.96 5.80
CA SER A 52 -3.43 -8.55 6.73
C SER A 52 -4.16 -9.28 7.83
N TYR A 53 -3.67 -10.47 8.17
CA TYR A 53 -4.14 -11.30 9.26
C TYR A 53 -2.96 -11.75 10.11
N ILE A 54 -3.01 -11.45 11.41
CA ILE A 54 -2.04 -11.91 12.40
C ILE A 54 -2.49 -13.29 12.87
N CYS A 55 -1.84 -14.31 12.33
CA CYS A 55 -1.96 -15.68 12.81
C CYS A 55 -1.30 -15.79 14.20
N GLY A 56 -1.82 -16.68 15.06
CA GLY A 56 -1.13 -17.00 16.31
C GLY A 56 0.29 -17.53 16.07
N GLY A 57 1.15 -17.46 17.09
CA GLY A 57 2.53 -17.98 16.98
C GLY A 57 3.50 -17.08 16.22
N GLY A 58 3.26 -15.76 16.20
CA GLY A 58 4.19 -14.79 15.59
C GLY A 58 4.14 -14.73 14.07
N VAL A 59 3.10 -15.28 13.43
CA VAL A 59 2.99 -15.28 11.95
C VAL A 59 1.97 -14.24 11.51
N THR A 60 2.30 -13.43 10.51
CA THR A 60 1.34 -12.54 9.84
C THR A 60 1.23 -12.91 8.37
N ALA A 61 0.02 -13.29 7.94
CA ALA A 61 -0.32 -13.52 6.54
C ALA A 61 -0.82 -12.23 5.90
N ASN A 62 -0.36 -11.95 4.69
CA ASN A 62 -0.77 -10.78 3.91
C ASN A 62 -1.18 -11.22 2.51
N VAL A 63 -2.29 -10.69 2.01
CA VAL A 63 -2.75 -10.84 0.63
C VAL A 63 -2.93 -9.46 0.05
N GLY A 64 -2.27 -9.18 -1.07
CA GLY A 64 -2.30 -7.88 -1.71
C GLY A 64 -2.68 -7.94 -3.17
N ILE A 65 -3.37 -6.90 -3.64
CA ILE A 65 -3.65 -6.65 -5.05
C ILE A 65 -3.18 -5.25 -5.44
N SER A 66 -2.75 -5.09 -6.69
CA SER A 66 -2.45 -3.79 -7.29
C SER A 66 -3.00 -3.74 -8.71
N ILE A 67 -3.65 -2.62 -9.02
CA ILE A 67 -4.15 -2.31 -10.35
C ILE A 67 -3.43 -1.07 -10.85
N ASN A 68 -2.81 -1.17 -12.01
CA ASN A 68 -2.15 -0.05 -12.69
C ASN A 68 -2.77 0.15 -14.08
N PRO A 69 -3.79 1.02 -14.21
CA PRO A 69 -4.49 1.21 -15.48
C PRO A 69 -3.58 1.81 -16.56
N LYS A 70 -2.50 2.52 -16.20
CA LYS A 70 -1.53 3.04 -17.18
C LYS A 70 -0.70 1.94 -17.84
N ALA A 71 -0.59 0.76 -17.23
CA ALA A 71 0.10 -0.39 -17.82
C ALA A 71 -0.73 -1.05 -18.94
N ALA A 72 -2.06 -0.98 -18.86
CA ALA A 72 -2.96 -1.50 -19.90
C ALA A 72 -2.73 -0.84 -21.26
N ASN A 73 -2.34 0.44 -21.25
CA ASN A 73 -2.08 1.21 -22.48
C ASN A 73 -0.66 1.04 -23.04
N LYS A 74 0.24 0.34 -22.33
CA LYS A 74 1.67 0.28 -22.66
C LYS A 74 2.24 -1.12 -22.91
N SER A 75 1.51 -2.18 -22.60
CA SER A 75 2.00 -3.56 -22.69
C SER A 75 0.95 -4.49 -23.29
N LYS A 76 1.36 -5.40 -24.20
CA LYS A 76 0.52 -6.47 -24.78
C LYS A 76 0.20 -7.59 -23.78
N SER A 77 0.61 -7.46 -22.53
CA SER A 77 0.49 -8.48 -21.49
C SER A 77 -0.27 -7.90 -20.29
N ASP A 78 -1.45 -8.44 -20.00
CA ASP A 78 -2.35 -8.03 -18.91
C ASP A 78 -1.72 -8.15 -17.50
N HIS A 79 -0.60 -8.87 -17.39
CA HIS A 79 0.12 -9.13 -16.14
C HIS A 79 0.69 -7.88 -15.46
N ASP A 80 0.86 -6.76 -16.17
CA ASP A 80 1.32 -5.51 -15.57
C ASP A 80 0.18 -4.60 -15.10
N THR A 81 -1.02 -4.80 -15.65
CA THR A 81 -2.24 -4.08 -15.26
C THR A 81 -2.77 -4.56 -13.92
N PHE A 82 -2.70 -5.87 -13.68
CA PHE A 82 -3.17 -6.48 -12.44
C PHE A 82 -2.08 -7.36 -11.81
N LYS A 83 -1.76 -7.11 -10.54
CA LYS A 83 -0.81 -7.91 -9.77
C LYS A 83 -1.47 -8.37 -8.48
N MET A 84 -1.34 -9.65 -8.16
CA MET A 84 -1.74 -10.24 -6.88
C MET A 84 -0.54 -10.93 -6.23
N GLY A 85 -0.44 -10.86 -4.92
CA GLY A 85 0.65 -11.51 -4.19
C GLY A 85 0.29 -11.83 -2.75
N THR A 86 1.00 -12.80 -2.20
CA THR A 86 0.90 -13.18 -0.79
C THR A 86 2.26 -13.02 -0.11
N LYS A 87 2.24 -12.67 1.18
CA LYS A 87 3.46 -12.54 1.99
C LYS A 87 3.21 -13.01 3.42
N PHE A 88 4.06 -13.91 3.90
CA PHE A 88 4.10 -14.32 5.30
C PHE A 88 5.26 -13.62 6.00
N ILE A 89 5.00 -13.09 7.19
CA ILE A 89 5.99 -12.44 8.06
C ILE A 89 6.05 -13.24 9.34
N PHE A 90 7.24 -13.64 9.77
CA PHE A 90 7.46 -14.37 11.01
C PHE A 90 8.21 -13.44 11.97
N SER A 91 7.66 -13.23 13.17
CA SER A 91 8.31 -12.52 14.27
C SER A 91 8.73 -13.53 15.33
N SER A 92 10.01 -13.48 15.72
CA SER A 92 10.59 -14.24 16.84
C SER A 92 10.19 -13.65 18.19
#